data_AF-A0A9W8GPV0-F1
#
_entry.id   AF-A0A9W8GPV0-F1
#
_cell.length_a   1.000
_cell.length_b   1.000
_cell.length_c   1.000
_cell.angle_alpha   90.00
_cell.angle_beta   90.00
_cell.angle_gamma   90.00
#
_symmetry.space_group_name_H-M   'P 1'
#
loop_
_entity.id
_entity.type
_entity.pdbx_description
1 polymer ?
#
loop_
_entity_poly.entity_id
_entity_poly.type
_entity_poly.pdbx_seq_one_letter_code
_entity_poly.pdbx_strand_id
1 'polypeptide(L)'
;TNKDGSRFVLSDSLAIEQYLVCKHNLCVPEQDRQMMARQTELRNQLNDLFQMTQLIVNVTEPTTRTNFIQRFMTLAKDVVTYQEKWLKENGSTGHYFGNKTTYVDLALLGTLCAIRVTLKGMPEMLEPFNKKNAPLMNNVMTTMEKDTKLTKYMDTCQC
;
A
#
# COMPACT_ATOMS: atom_id res chain seq x y z
N THR A 1 -4.63 13.38 -23.03
CA THR A 1 -4.25 14.35 -24.07
C THR A 1 -4.28 15.71 -23.45
N ASN A 2 -3.26 16.52 -23.66
CA ASN A 2 -3.23 17.91 -23.21
C ASN A 2 -4.27 18.73 -23.98
N LYS A 3 -4.58 19.94 -23.48
CA LYS A 3 -5.53 20.85 -24.14
C LYS A 3 -5.11 21.24 -25.56
N ASP A 4 -3.81 21.16 -25.84
CA ASP A 4 -3.21 21.44 -27.15
C ASP A 4 -3.17 20.23 -28.10
N GLY A 5 -3.77 19.09 -27.71
CA GLY A 5 -3.77 17.87 -28.52
C GLY A 5 -2.51 17.02 -28.41
N SER A 6 -1.48 17.47 -27.68
CA SER A 6 -0.28 16.67 -27.44
C SER A 6 -0.55 15.49 -26.49
N ARG A 7 0.25 14.43 -26.63
CA ARG A 7 0.17 13.26 -25.74
C ARG A 7 0.82 13.58 -24.40
N PHE A 8 0.04 13.45 -23.32
CA PHE A 8 0.57 13.46 -21.96
C PHE A 8 1.10 12.06 -21.63
N VAL A 9 2.37 11.95 -21.27
CA VAL A 9 3.06 10.68 -21.05
C VAL A 9 3.71 10.69 -19.67
N LEU A 10 3.48 9.62 -18.91
CA LEU A 10 4.14 9.32 -17.65
C LEU A 10 4.73 7.91 -17.74
N SER A 11 5.89 7.69 -17.12
CA SER A 11 6.58 6.39 -17.08
C SER A 11 6.77 5.83 -15.68
N ASP A 12 6.74 6.70 -14.67
CA ASP A 12 6.90 6.30 -13.26
C ASP A 12 5.56 5.80 -12.69
N SER A 13 5.56 4.60 -12.11
CA SER A 13 4.33 3.95 -11.64
C SER A 13 3.65 4.75 -10.54
N LEU A 14 4.40 5.35 -9.60
CA LEU A 14 3.82 6.16 -8.54
C LEU A 14 3.26 7.48 -9.08
N ALA A 15 3.94 8.09 -10.06
CA ALA A 15 3.42 9.28 -10.73
C ALA A 15 2.12 8.98 -11.51
N ILE A 16 2.04 7.84 -12.19
CA ILE A 16 0.84 7.38 -12.90
C ILE A 16 -0.29 7.13 -11.89
N GLU A 17 -0.02 6.38 -10.81
CA GLU A 17 -0.99 6.13 -9.75
C GLU A 17 -1.53 7.44 -9.18
N GLN A 18 -0.65 8.34 -8.74
CA GLN A 18 -1.02 9.64 -8.18
C GLN A 18 -1.86 10.48 -9.16
N TYR A 19 -1.47 10.52 -10.44
CA TYR A 19 -2.24 11.21 -11.47
C TYR A 19 -3.66 10.64 -11.60
N LEU A 20 -3.79 9.31 -11.66
CA LEU A 20 -5.08 8.65 -11.82
C LEU A 20 -5.97 8.82 -10.58
N VAL A 21 -5.43 8.63 -9.36
CA VAL A 21 -6.23 8.79 -8.13
C VAL A 21 -6.71 10.23 -7.95
N CYS A 22 -5.86 11.23 -8.22
CA CYS A 22 -6.28 12.63 -8.18
C CYS A 22 -7.36 12.92 -9.21
N LYS A 23 -7.16 12.49 -10.46
CA LYS A 23 -8.14 12.66 -11.54
C LYS A 23 -9.50 12.05 -11.24
N HIS A 24 -9.53 11.00 -10.42
CA HIS A 24 -10.75 10.27 -10.04
C HIS A 24 -11.26 10.60 -8.62
N ASN A 25 -10.80 11.69 -7.99
CA ASN A 25 -11.22 12.13 -6.66
C ASN A 25 -10.95 11.13 -5.51
N LEU A 26 -9.93 10.28 -5.71
CA LEU A 26 -9.44 9.31 -4.72
C LEU A 26 -8.21 9.85 -3.97
N CYS A 27 -7.78 11.08 -4.23
CA CYS A 27 -6.79 11.76 -3.40
C CYS A 27 -7.47 12.59 -2.30
N VAL A 28 -6.71 12.87 -1.24
CA VAL A 28 -7.04 13.98 -0.33
C VAL A 28 -7.04 15.31 -1.09
N PRO A 29 -7.82 16.32 -0.64
CA PRO A 29 -7.94 17.58 -1.38
C PRO A 29 -6.58 18.28 -1.55
N GLU A 30 -6.25 18.69 -2.78
CA GLU A 30 -4.93 19.26 -3.12
C GLU A 30 -4.59 20.53 -2.33
N GLN A 31 -5.62 21.31 -1.97
CA GLN A 31 -5.46 22.52 -1.14
C GLN A 31 -5.00 22.20 0.29
N ASP A 32 -5.23 20.98 0.78
CA ASP A 32 -4.74 20.51 2.06
C ASP A 32 -3.35 19.88 1.91
N ARG A 33 -2.34 20.75 1.87
CA ARG A 33 -0.94 20.34 1.68
C ARG A 33 -0.44 19.40 2.77
N GLN A 34 -0.96 19.49 4.00
CA GLN A 34 -0.56 18.61 5.09
C GLN A 34 -1.10 17.20 4.86
N MET A 35 -2.37 17.08 4.51
CA MET A 35 -2.96 15.77 4.17
C MET A 35 -2.32 15.18 2.91
N MET A 36 -2.01 15.99 1.90
CA MET A 36 -1.29 15.52 0.71
C MET A 36 0.08 14.93 1.07
N ALA A 37 0.87 15.63 1.90
CA ALA A 37 2.15 15.11 2.37
C ALA A 37 1.99 13.81 3.16
N ARG A 38 0.96 13.71 4.02
CA ARG A 38 0.65 12.48 4.77
C ARG A 38 0.24 11.33 3.83
N GLN A 39 -0.56 11.60 2.80
CA GLN A 39 -0.93 10.59 1.80
C GLN A 39 0.32 10.04 1.09
N THR A 40 1.22 10.93 0.66
CA THR A 40 2.49 10.54 0.02
C THR A 40 3.37 9.73 0.95
N GLU A 41 3.52 10.13 2.21
CA GLU A 41 4.29 9.39 3.22
C GLU A 41 3.78 7.95 3.37
N LEU A 42 2.48 7.80 3.63
CA LEU A 42 1.86 6.49 3.85
C LEU A 42 1.97 5.58 2.63
N ARG A 43 1.80 6.13 1.42
CA ARG A 43 1.99 5.38 0.17
C ARG A 43 3.45 4.95 -0.04
N ASN A 44 4.39 5.83 0.24
CA ASN A 44 5.82 5.55 0.05
C ASN A 44 6.30 4.46 1.01
N GLN A 45 5.85 4.48 2.27
CA GLN A 45 6.11 3.40 3.23
C GLN A 45 5.65 2.03 2.71
N LEU A 46 4.49 1.96 2.06
CA LEU A 46 4.01 0.72 1.42
C LEU A 46 4.87 0.32 0.22
N ASN A 47 5.33 1.30 -0.58
CA ASN A 47 6.22 1.05 -1.69
C ASN A 47 7.58 0.50 -1.23
N ASP A 48 8.13 1.05 -0.15
CA ASP A 48 9.40 0.60 0.43
C ASP A 48 9.31 -0.85 0.90
N LEU A 49 8.18 -1.25 1.51
CA LEU A 49 7.93 -2.64 1.85
C LEU A 49 7.94 -3.55 0.62
N PHE A 50 7.24 -3.15 -0.45
CA PHE A 50 7.21 -3.92 -1.68
C PHE A 50 8.59 -4.03 -2.35
N GLN A 51 9.35 -2.93 -2.42
CA GLN A 51 10.71 -2.97 -2.98
C GLN A 51 11.64 -3.88 -2.17
N MET A 52 11.51 -3.90 -0.85
CA MET A 52 12.30 -4.80 0.00
C MET A 52 12.01 -6.27 -0.29
N THR A 53 10.77 -6.65 -0.60
CA THR A 53 10.48 -8.05 -0.98
C THR A 53 11.14 -8.43 -2.30
N GLN A 54 11.24 -7.51 -3.26
CA GLN A 54 11.96 -7.73 -4.52
C GLN A 54 13.44 -7.99 -4.28
N LEU A 55 14.07 -7.29 -3.32
CA LEU A 55 15.47 -7.56 -2.95
C LEU A 55 15.63 -8.95 -2.33
N ILE A 56 14.70 -9.38 -1.47
CA ILE A 56 14.75 -10.68 -0.79
C ILE A 56 14.66 -11.85 -1.78
N VAL A 57 13.82 -11.73 -2.82
CA VAL A 57 13.61 -12.84 -3.78
C VAL A 57 14.67 -12.89 -4.88
N ASN A 58 15.31 -11.77 -5.19
CA ASN A 58 16.31 -11.70 -6.27
C ASN A 58 17.76 -11.91 -5.79
N VAL A 59 18.00 -11.93 -4.47
CA VAL A 59 19.34 -12.16 -3.90
C VAL A 59 19.58 -13.66 -3.68
N THR A 60 20.66 -14.17 -4.27
CA THR A 60 21.06 -15.57 -4.16
C THR A 60 22.02 -15.84 -3.00
N GLU A 61 22.77 -14.81 -2.55
CA GLU A 61 23.74 -14.94 -1.47
C GLU A 61 23.02 -15.04 -0.11
N PRO A 62 23.16 -16.15 0.65
CA PRO A 62 22.36 -16.41 1.83
C PRO A 62 22.45 -15.34 2.94
N THR A 63 23.66 -14.86 3.26
CA THR A 63 23.86 -13.89 4.35
C THR A 63 23.22 -12.55 4.02
N THR A 64 23.39 -12.06 2.78
CA THR A 64 22.77 -10.84 2.27
C THR A 64 21.26 -10.98 2.25
N ARG A 65 20.74 -12.13 1.83
CA ARG A 65 19.30 -12.41 1.87
C ARG A 65 18.74 -12.35 3.29
N THR A 66 19.42 -12.97 4.26
CA THR A 66 19.05 -12.90 5.68
C THR A 66 19.05 -11.46 6.20
N ASN A 67 20.03 -10.64 5.81
CA ASN A 67 20.07 -9.22 6.16
C ASN A 67 18.86 -8.45 5.60
N PHE A 68 18.46 -8.72 4.36
CA PHE A 68 17.26 -8.11 3.78
C PHE A 68 15.97 -8.57 4.45
N ILE A 69 15.86 -9.85 4.82
CA ILE A 69 14.73 -10.36 5.61
C ILE A 69 14.64 -9.62 6.95
N GLN A 70 15.76 -9.49 7.67
CA GLN A 70 15.78 -8.78 8.95
C GLN A 70 15.37 -7.31 8.80
N ARG A 71 15.88 -6.62 7.76
CA ARG A 71 15.51 -5.23 7.46
C ARG A 71 14.04 -5.10 7.09
N PHE A 72 13.50 -6.02 6.30
CA PHE A 72 12.08 -6.07 5.99
C PHE A 72 11.23 -6.24 7.25
N MET A 73 11.61 -7.15 8.15
CA MET A 73 10.85 -7.38 9.39
C MET A 73 10.84 -6.14 10.31
N THR A 74 11.96 -5.42 10.40
CA THR A 74 12.01 -4.13 11.12
C THR A 74 11.11 -3.11 10.44
N LEU A 75 11.25 -2.91 9.12
CA LEU A 75 10.44 -1.95 8.36
C LEU A 75 8.94 -2.26 8.46
N ALA A 76 8.55 -3.54 8.34
CA ALA A 76 7.17 -3.97 8.44
C ALA A 76 6.55 -3.64 9.80
N LYS A 77 7.30 -3.85 10.90
CA LYS A 77 6.84 -3.50 12.25
C LYS A 77 6.70 -1.98 12.43
N ASP A 78 7.63 -1.21 11.90
CA ASP A 78 7.61 0.25 11.98
C ASP A 78 6.42 0.82 11.18
N VAL A 79 6.21 0.32 9.96
CA VAL A 79 5.07 0.70 9.11
C VAL A 79 3.76 0.34 9.77
N VAL A 80 3.60 -0.90 10.29
CA VAL A 80 2.38 -1.31 10.99
C VAL A 80 2.13 -0.41 12.20
N THR A 81 3.15 -0.17 13.02
CA THR A 81 3.02 0.69 14.21
C THR A 81 2.57 2.10 13.84
N TYR A 82 3.19 2.70 12.83
CA TYR A 82 2.87 4.06 12.40
C TYR A 82 1.48 4.15 11.76
N GLN A 83 1.15 3.23 10.85
CA GLN A 83 -0.10 3.28 10.10
C GLN A 83 -1.31 2.87 10.94
N GLU A 84 -1.17 1.93 11.87
CA GLU A 84 -2.21 1.61 12.87
C GLU A 84 -2.52 2.83 13.75
N LYS A 85 -1.48 3.55 14.20
CA LYS A 85 -1.68 4.80 14.94
C LYS A 85 -2.45 5.83 14.12
N TRP A 86 -2.07 6.01 12.85
CA TRP A 86 -2.77 6.93 11.95
C TRP A 86 -4.24 6.53 11.73
N LEU A 87 -4.52 5.26 11.46
CA LEU A 87 -5.87 4.75 11.28
C LEU A 87 -6.73 4.95 12.54
N LYS A 88 -6.13 4.79 13.73
CA LYS A 88 -6.78 5.06 14.99
C LYS A 88 -7.12 6.55 15.15
N GLU A 89 -6.17 7.44 14.82
CA GLU A 89 -6.37 8.90 14.85
C GLU A 89 -7.43 9.36 13.83
N ASN A 90 -7.55 8.68 12.69
CA ASN A 90 -8.63 8.88 11.72
C ASN A 90 -10.00 8.32 12.18
N GLY A 91 -10.08 7.74 13.38
CA GLY A 91 -11.33 7.26 13.98
C GLY A 91 -11.68 5.80 13.68
N SER A 92 -10.73 4.99 13.19
CA SER A 92 -10.91 3.56 12.94
C SER A 92 -12.05 3.23 11.95
N THR A 93 -12.29 4.11 10.98
CA THR A 93 -13.43 4.03 10.04
C THR A 93 -13.33 2.89 9.01
N GLY A 94 -12.20 2.19 8.95
CA GLY A 94 -11.88 1.28 7.86
C GLY A 94 -11.29 1.97 6.63
N HIS A 95 -10.89 3.24 6.76
CA HIS A 95 -10.21 4.01 5.71
C HIS A 95 -9.04 4.83 6.28
N TYR A 96 -8.04 5.12 5.46
CA TYR A 96 -6.90 5.98 5.84
C TYR A 96 -7.27 7.46 5.99
N PHE A 97 -8.24 7.96 5.24
CA PHE A 97 -8.65 9.36 5.28
C PHE A 97 -10.17 9.50 5.30
N GLY A 98 -10.71 10.03 6.40
CA GLY A 98 -12.16 10.15 6.59
C GLY A 98 -12.82 8.78 6.58
N ASN A 99 -13.90 8.63 5.81
CA ASN A 99 -14.73 7.42 5.72
C ASN A 99 -14.97 6.96 4.27
N LYS A 100 -14.05 7.29 3.36
CA LYS A 100 -14.16 6.94 1.94
C LYS A 100 -12.85 6.34 1.44
N THR A 101 -12.95 5.55 0.38
CA THR A 101 -11.78 5.03 -0.33
C THR A 101 -10.92 6.16 -0.88
N THR A 102 -9.63 6.05 -0.62
CA THR A 102 -8.57 6.92 -1.09
C THR A 102 -7.41 6.12 -1.65
N TYR A 103 -6.40 6.83 -2.16
CA TYR A 103 -5.20 6.24 -2.73
C TYR A 103 -4.52 5.24 -1.78
N VAL A 104 -4.39 5.57 -0.49
CA VAL A 104 -3.65 4.72 0.46
C VAL A 104 -4.40 3.42 0.75
N ASP A 105 -5.75 3.43 0.75
CA ASP A 105 -6.55 2.21 0.92
C ASP A 105 -6.30 1.22 -0.23
N LEU A 106 -6.32 1.74 -1.48
CA LEU A 106 -6.03 0.95 -2.69
C LEU A 106 -4.59 0.45 -2.72
N ALA A 107 -3.65 1.32 -2.32
CA ALA A 107 -2.24 0.98 -2.27
C ALA A 107 -1.95 -0.10 -1.21
N LEU A 108 -2.63 -0.06 -0.06
CA LEU A 108 -2.51 -1.10 0.96
C LEU A 108 -2.97 -2.45 0.40
N LEU A 109 -4.15 -2.49 -0.21
CA LEU A 109 -4.69 -3.70 -0.85
C LEU A 109 -3.70 -4.28 -1.88
N GLY A 110 -3.25 -3.46 -2.82
CA GLY A 110 -2.31 -3.88 -3.86
C GLY A 110 -0.95 -4.33 -3.29
N THR A 111 -0.41 -3.60 -2.31
CA THR A 111 0.88 -3.90 -1.70
C THR A 111 0.85 -5.21 -0.93
N LEU A 112 -0.13 -5.40 -0.03
CA LEU A 112 -0.23 -6.64 0.75
C LEU A 112 -0.53 -7.84 -0.14
N CYS A 113 -1.28 -7.64 -1.22
CA CYS A 113 -1.48 -8.66 -2.23
C CYS A 113 -0.14 -9.09 -2.87
N ALA A 114 0.60 -8.12 -3.39
CA ALA A 114 1.87 -8.35 -4.07
C ALA A 114 2.91 -8.97 -3.13
N ILE A 115 2.94 -8.56 -1.85
CA ILE A 115 3.81 -9.14 -0.83
C ILE A 115 3.46 -10.61 -0.57
N ARG A 116 2.18 -10.97 -0.44
CA ARG A 116 1.74 -12.37 -0.24
C ARG A 116 2.15 -13.27 -1.40
N VAL A 117 2.01 -12.77 -2.63
CA VAL A 117 2.43 -13.50 -3.84
C VAL A 117 3.96 -13.62 -3.91
N THR A 118 4.68 -12.52 -3.67
CA THR A 118 6.15 -12.47 -3.77
C THR A 118 6.83 -13.33 -2.71
N LEU A 119 6.32 -13.31 -1.48
CA LEU A 119 6.86 -14.06 -0.35
C LEU A 119 6.17 -15.41 -0.15
N LYS A 120 5.56 -15.97 -1.21
CA LYS A 120 4.94 -17.29 -1.16
C LYS A 120 5.98 -18.33 -0.72
N GLY A 121 5.74 -18.96 0.43
CA GLY A 121 6.67 -19.90 1.06
C GLY A 121 7.48 -19.32 2.24
N MET A 122 7.27 -18.06 2.61
CA MET A 122 7.87 -17.39 3.78
C MET A 122 6.78 -16.81 4.70
N PRO A 123 5.90 -17.63 5.28
CA PRO A 123 4.74 -17.17 6.04
C PRO A 123 5.11 -16.32 7.27
N GLU A 124 6.27 -16.53 7.88
CA GLU A 124 6.79 -15.76 9.00
C GLU A 124 6.98 -14.28 8.67
N MET A 125 7.23 -13.95 7.40
CA MET A 125 7.39 -12.57 6.94
C MET A 125 6.05 -11.83 6.85
N LEU A 126 4.93 -12.55 6.86
CA LEU A 126 3.59 -11.95 6.87
C LEU A 126 3.07 -11.69 8.28
N GLU A 127 3.81 -12.12 9.32
CA GLU A 127 3.42 -11.99 10.72
C GLU A 127 3.09 -10.54 11.13
N PRO A 128 3.84 -9.50 10.73
CA PRO A 128 3.52 -8.12 11.10
C PRO A 128 2.13 -7.66 10.61
N PHE A 129 1.64 -8.22 9.50
CA PHE A 129 0.40 -7.81 8.85
C PHE A 129 -0.82 -8.68 9.23
N ASN A 130 -0.66 -9.61 10.16
CA ASN A 130 -1.79 -10.46 10.59
C ASN A 130 -2.83 -9.64 11.39
N LYS A 131 -4.03 -10.20 11.58
CA LYS A 131 -5.15 -9.54 12.29
C LYS A 131 -4.83 -9.18 13.75
N LYS A 132 -3.87 -9.84 14.38
CA LYS A 132 -3.46 -9.57 15.76
C LYS A 132 -2.54 -8.35 15.84
N ASN A 133 -1.61 -8.22 14.88
CA ASN A 133 -0.57 -7.20 14.90
C ASN A 133 -0.96 -5.93 14.14
N ALA A 134 -1.78 -6.06 13.10
CA ALA A 134 -2.26 -4.95 12.27
C ALA A 134 -3.81 -4.97 12.14
N PRO A 135 -4.55 -4.87 13.26
CA PRO A 135 -6.01 -5.02 13.25
C PRO A 135 -6.73 -3.95 12.41
N LEU A 136 -6.31 -2.68 12.44
CA LEU A 136 -6.97 -1.61 11.68
C LEU A 136 -6.62 -1.66 10.20
N MET A 137 -5.38 -2.00 9.84
CA MET A 137 -5.00 -2.25 8.44
C MET A 137 -5.81 -3.42 7.87
N ASN A 138 -6.00 -4.51 8.64
CA ASN A 138 -6.88 -5.61 8.24
C ASN A 138 -8.36 -5.18 8.13
N ASN A 139 -8.81 -4.22 8.94
CA ASN A 139 -10.14 -3.63 8.79
C ASN A 139 -10.26 -2.85 7.47
N VAL A 140 -9.24 -2.09 7.08
CA VAL A 140 -9.18 -1.44 5.76
C VAL A 140 -9.31 -2.48 4.64
N MET A 141 -8.51 -3.57 4.69
CA MET A 141 -8.60 -4.66 3.72
C MET A 141 -10.02 -5.24 3.63
N THR A 142 -10.63 -5.53 4.77
CA THR A 142 -12.01 -6.07 4.85
C THR A 142 -13.04 -5.08 4.28
N THR A 143 -12.85 -3.78 4.48
CA THR A 143 -13.71 -2.74 3.89
C THR A 143 -13.57 -2.70 2.37
N MET A 144 -12.33 -2.79 1.87
CA MET A 144 -12.04 -2.78 0.43
C MET A 144 -12.57 -4.04 -0.28
N GLU A 145 -12.53 -5.20 0.37
CA GLU A 145 -13.07 -6.47 -0.15
C GLU A 145 -14.58 -6.45 -0.37
N LYS A 146 -15.32 -5.53 0.28
CA LYS A 146 -16.76 -5.34 0.09
C LYS A 146 -17.09 -4.48 -1.14
N ASP A 147 -16.11 -3.80 -1.74
CA ASP A 147 -16.32 -3.04 -2.97
C ASP A 147 -16.41 -4.00 -4.16
N THR A 148 -17.62 -4.19 -4.67
CA THR A 148 -17.91 -5.11 -5.79
C THR A 148 -17.06 -4.89 -7.05
N LYS A 149 -16.60 -3.65 -7.32
CA LYS A 149 -15.74 -3.38 -8.48
C LYS A 149 -14.32 -3.88 -8.22
N LEU A 150 -13.84 -3.73 -7.00
CA LEU A 150 -12.53 -4.25 -6.57
C LEU A 150 -12.56 -5.76 -6.48
N THR A 151 -13.56 -6.37 -5.84
CA THR A 151 -13.67 -7.84 -5.70
C THR A 151 -13.57 -8.52 -7.06
N LYS A 152 -14.35 -8.04 -8.05
CA LYS A 152 -14.33 -8.58 -9.41
C LYS A 152 -12.94 -8.50 -10.07
N TYR A 153 -12.18 -7.45 -9.79
CA TYR A 153 -10.82 -7.31 -10.29
C TYR A 153 -9.86 -8.25 -9.56
N MET A 154 -9.96 -8.33 -8.22
CA MET A 154 -9.06 -9.13 -7.39
C MET A 154 -9.22 -10.64 -7.64
N ASP A 155 -10.43 -11.13 -7.94
CA ASP A 155 -10.68 -12.52 -8.34
C ASP A 155 -9.85 -12.94 -9.57
N THR A 156 -9.44 -11.98 -10.41
CA THR A 156 -8.58 -12.24 -11.58
C THR A 156 -7.08 -12.22 -11.26
N CYS A 157 -6.69 -11.70 -10.10
CA CYS A 157 -5.29 -11.44 -9.75
C CYS A 157 -4.66 -12.44 -8.76
N GLN A 158 -5.39 -13.49 -8.33
CA GLN A 158 -4.92 -14.47 -7.34
C GLN A 158 -4.39 -13.84 -6.05
N CYS A 159 -5.06 -12.77 -5.61
CA CYS A 159 -5.15 -12.44 -4.20
C CYS A 159 -6.25 -13.31 -3.57
#